data_AF-A0A7V0VEN4-F1
#
_entry.id   AF-A0A7V0VEN4-F1
#
_cell.length_a   1.000
_cell.length_b   1.000
_cell.length_c   1.000
_cell.angle_alpha   90.00
_cell.angle_beta   90.00
_cell.angle_gamma   90.00
#
_symmetry.space_group_name_H-M   'P 1'
#
loop_
_entity.id
_entity.type
_entity.pdbx_description
1 polymer ?
#
loop_
_entity_poly.entity_id
_entity_poly.type
_entity_poly.pdbx_seq_one_letter_code
_entity_poly.pdbx_strand_id
1 'polypeptide(L)'
;MKSYKFSKEDIEKISSALNADFKEYPNHFRLEVKNIERKLSLFVEIYPELEIGKNKGSLVSVYGPITHLQLHYCTGYVISDLLEEVTFVSEFQGKVSGLTIEKEGGCSLYANVDRKILSGDFTRLGPEVMLSSIALSLAEDLLSKNENKD
;
A
#
# COMPACT_ATOMS: atom_id res chain seq x y z
N MET A 1 4.73 17.42 2.10
CA MET A 1 4.11 16.15 2.55
C MET A 1 5.19 15.08 2.48
N LYS A 2 5.33 14.25 3.52
CA LYS A 2 6.33 13.16 3.53
C LYS A 2 5.93 12.11 2.50
N SER A 3 6.90 11.57 1.78
CA SER A 3 6.70 10.50 0.81
C SER A 3 7.92 9.61 0.79
N TYR A 4 7.70 8.30 0.73
CA TYR A 4 8.72 7.31 0.47
C TYR A 4 9.24 7.48 -0.96
N LYS A 5 10.55 7.28 -1.15
CA LYS A 5 11.20 7.27 -2.46
C LYS A 5 11.46 5.82 -2.83
N PHE A 6 10.58 5.25 -3.65
CA PHE A 6 10.74 3.89 -4.14
C PHE A 6 11.99 3.77 -5.01
N SER A 7 12.89 2.87 -4.60
CA SER A 7 14.03 2.44 -5.40
C SER A 7 13.66 1.19 -6.22
N LYS A 8 14.49 0.85 -7.21
CA LYS A 8 14.32 -0.39 -7.95
C LYS A 8 14.39 -1.63 -7.07
N GLU A 9 15.25 -1.63 -6.05
CA GLU A 9 15.37 -2.74 -5.09
C GLU A 9 14.07 -2.94 -4.30
N ASP A 10 13.35 -1.86 -3.98
CA ASP A 10 12.02 -1.95 -3.36
C ASP A 10 11.03 -2.64 -4.30
N ILE A 11 11.04 -2.29 -5.58
CA ILE A 11 10.15 -2.88 -6.59
C ILE A 11 10.45 -4.36 -6.79
N GLU A 12 11.72 -4.77 -6.78
CA GLU A 12 12.13 -6.17 -6.87
C GLU A 12 11.60 -6.97 -5.66
N LYS A 13 11.66 -6.41 -4.44
CA LYS A 13 11.09 -7.03 -3.23
C LYS A 13 9.57 -7.17 -3.33
N ILE A 14 8.88 -6.11 -3.75
CA ILE A 14 7.41 -6.10 -3.91
C ILE A 14 6.98 -7.10 -4.99
N SER A 15 7.67 -7.11 -6.13
CA SER A 15 7.45 -8.03 -7.24
C SER A 15 7.61 -9.49 -6.81
N SER A 16 8.66 -9.79 -6.03
CA SER A 16 8.89 -11.11 -5.47
C SER A 16 7.76 -11.54 -4.53
N ALA A 17 7.32 -10.67 -3.61
CA ALA A 17 6.24 -10.97 -2.67
C ALA A 17 4.90 -11.24 -3.37
N LEU A 18 4.59 -10.47 -4.41
CA LEU A 18 3.35 -10.60 -5.19
C LEU A 18 3.43 -11.65 -6.29
N ASN A 19 4.57 -12.32 -6.47
CA ASN A 19 4.84 -13.23 -7.59
C ASN A 19 4.43 -12.60 -8.94
N ALA A 20 4.82 -11.33 -9.14
CA ALA A 20 4.37 -10.51 -10.25
C ALA A 20 5.54 -10.01 -11.08
N ASP A 21 5.44 -10.06 -12.39
CA ASP A 21 6.42 -9.44 -13.29
C ASP A 21 6.30 -7.91 -13.21
N PHE A 22 7.42 -7.20 -13.39
CA PHE A 22 7.41 -5.75 -13.49
C PHE A 22 8.16 -5.21 -14.69
N LYS A 23 7.73 -4.03 -15.14
CA LYS A 23 8.38 -3.22 -16.18
C LYS A 23 8.75 -1.86 -15.61
N GLU A 24 9.90 -1.37 -16.03
CA GLU A 24 10.40 -0.04 -15.68
C GLU A 24 10.09 0.95 -16.81
N TYR A 25 9.53 2.09 -16.45
CA TYR A 25 9.24 3.21 -17.33
C TYR A 25 9.98 4.47 -16.83
N PRO A 26 10.15 5.52 -17.66
CA PRO A 26 10.92 6.69 -17.28
C PRO A 26 10.48 7.39 -15.96
N ASN A 27 9.20 7.28 -15.60
CA ASN A 27 8.63 7.95 -14.43
C ASN A 27 7.93 7.00 -13.43
N HIS A 28 7.86 5.70 -13.71
CA HIS A 28 7.18 4.75 -12.84
C HIS A 28 7.61 3.31 -13.09
N PHE A 29 7.22 2.44 -12.17
CA PHE A 29 7.28 0.99 -12.33
C PHE A 29 5.86 0.45 -12.47
N ARG A 30 5.70 -0.60 -13.27
CA ARG A 30 4.41 -1.26 -13.46
C ARG A 30 4.54 -2.74 -13.19
N LEU A 31 3.83 -3.24 -12.19
CA LEU A 31 3.70 -4.65 -11.88
C LEU A 31 2.40 -5.20 -12.45
N GLU A 32 2.41 -6.47 -12.86
CA GLU A 32 1.23 -7.18 -13.33
C GLU A 32 0.97 -8.41 -12.45
N VAL A 33 -0.01 -8.31 -11.55
CA VAL A 33 -0.43 -9.40 -10.67
C VAL A 33 -1.54 -10.18 -11.36
N LYS A 34 -1.34 -11.48 -11.59
CA LYS A 34 -2.29 -12.33 -12.33
C LYS A 34 -2.73 -13.51 -11.49
N ASN A 35 -4.02 -13.80 -11.58
CA ASN A 35 -4.58 -15.07 -11.15
C ASN A 35 -5.31 -15.70 -12.33
N ILE A 36 -4.65 -16.67 -12.98
CA ILE A 36 -5.16 -17.33 -14.19
C ILE A 36 -6.43 -18.12 -13.87
N GLU A 37 -6.46 -18.81 -12.73
CA GLU A 37 -7.61 -19.63 -12.32
C GLU A 37 -8.86 -18.78 -12.10
N ARG A 38 -8.69 -17.61 -11.47
CA ARG A 38 -9.79 -16.67 -11.20
C ARG A 38 -10.05 -15.67 -12.35
N LYS A 39 -9.24 -15.70 -13.41
CA LYS A 39 -9.26 -14.73 -14.52
C LYS A 39 -9.16 -13.28 -14.04
N LEU A 40 -8.36 -13.06 -13.00
CA LEU A 40 -8.10 -11.73 -12.45
C LEU A 40 -6.72 -11.24 -12.92
N SER A 41 -6.65 -9.94 -13.19
CA SER A 41 -5.40 -9.24 -13.49
C SER A 41 -5.46 -7.85 -12.89
N LEU A 42 -4.45 -7.49 -12.12
CA LEU A 42 -4.25 -6.15 -11.60
C LEU A 42 -2.94 -5.58 -12.14
N PHE A 43 -2.98 -4.32 -12.56
CA PHE A 43 -1.79 -3.54 -12.84
C PHE A 43 -1.54 -2.61 -11.66
N VAL A 44 -0.36 -2.70 -11.06
CA VAL A 44 0.08 -1.81 -9.98
C VAL A 44 1.14 -0.89 -10.53
N GLU A 45 0.85 0.40 -10.60
CA GLU A 45 1.77 1.43 -11.04
C GLU A 45 2.29 2.21 -9.83
N ILE A 46 3.61 2.23 -9.67
CA ILE A 46 4.30 2.93 -8.59
C ILE A 46 5.10 4.06 -9.21
N TYR A 47 4.62 5.29 -9.03
CA TYR A 47 5.30 6.52 -9.38
C TYR A 47 6.13 6.97 -8.15
N PRO A 48 7.47 6.91 -8.18
CA PRO A 48 8.28 7.30 -7.03
C PRO A 48 8.19 8.80 -6.73
N GLU A 49 8.08 9.62 -7.77
CA GLU A 49 7.96 11.07 -7.67
C GLU A 49 7.12 11.63 -8.83
N LEU A 50 5.98 12.23 -8.49
CA LEU A 50 5.04 12.85 -9.42
C LEU A 50 4.63 14.22 -8.89
N GLU A 51 4.34 15.16 -9.78
CA GLU A 51 3.71 16.43 -9.39
C GLU A 51 2.23 16.18 -9.03
N ILE A 52 1.89 16.42 -7.77
CA ILE A 52 0.54 16.26 -7.21
C ILE A 52 0.14 17.62 -6.64
N GLY A 53 -0.59 18.39 -7.46
CA GLY A 53 -0.95 19.78 -7.14
C GLY A 53 0.30 20.66 -6.98
N LYS A 54 0.51 21.24 -5.79
CA LYS A 54 1.66 22.10 -5.49
C LYS A 54 2.87 21.36 -4.90
N ASN A 55 2.75 20.06 -4.66
CA ASN A 55 3.78 19.25 -4.02
C ASN A 55 4.24 18.13 -4.95
N LYS A 56 5.45 17.63 -4.75
CA LYS A 56 5.89 16.36 -5.32
C LYS A 56 5.72 15.23 -4.31
N GLY A 57 5.41 14.03 -4.79
CA GLY A 57 5.28 12.85 -3.95
C GLY A 57 5.05 11.59 -4.76
N SER A 58 5.06 10.45 -4.08
CA SER A 58 4.76 9.17 -4.71
C SER A 58 3.25 9.01 -4.94
N LEU A 59 2.94 8.17 -5.92
CA LEU A 59 1.58 7.72 -6.21
C LEU A 59 1.63 6.22 -6.48
N VAL A 60 0.82 5.46 -5.77
CA VAL A 60 0.55 4.04 -6.08
C VAL A 60 -0.84 3.97 -6.68
N SER A 61 -0.95 3.49 -7.91
CA SER A 61 -2.22 3.32 -8.63
C SER A 61 -2.45 1.86 -8.96
N VAL A 62 -3.69 1.39 -8.79
CA VAL A 62 -4.07 0.01 -9.09
C VAL A 62 -5.23 0.02 -10.08
N TYR A 63 -5.05 -0.70 -11.17
CA TYR A 63 -6.03 -0.87 -12.23
C TYR A 63 -6.41 -2.33 -12.34
N GLY A 64 -7.70 -2.61 -12.37
CA GLY A 64 -8.25 -3.93 -12.68
C GLY A 64 -9.51 -3.80 -13.53
N PRO A 65 -10.14 -4.92 -13.92
CA PRO A 65 -11.34 -4.90 -14.76
C PRO A 65 -12.48 -4.03 -14.21
N ILE A 66 -12.60 -3.94 -12.88
CA ILE A 66 -13.62 -3.16 -12.16
C ILE A 66 -13.03 -2.31 -11.04
N THR A 67 -11.70 -2.10 -11.04
CA THR A 67 -10.98 -1.47 -9.94
C THR A 67 -10.12 -0.33 -10.43
N HIS A 68 -10.24 0.82 -9.78
CA HIS A 68 -9.34 1.95 -9.96
C HIS A 68 -9.10 2.61 -8.61
N LEU A 69 -7.95 2.35 -8.01
CA LEU A 69 -7.60 2.81 -6.66
C LEU A 69 -6.28 3.55 -6.69
N GLN A 70 -6.18 4.60 -5.87
CA GLN A 70 -4.99 5.43 -5.79
C GLN A 70 -4.63 5.75 -4.34
N LEU A 71 -3.37 5.54 -3.99
CA LEU A 71 -2.79 5.96 -2.72
C LEU A 71 -1.77 7.06 -2.99
N HIS A 72 -2.09 8.29 -2.59
CA HIS A 72 -1.24 9.45 -2.75
C HIS A 72 -0.27 9.57 -1.57
N TYR A 73 0.94 10.07 -1.85
CA TYR A 73 1.98 10.35 -0.85
C TYR A 73 2.24 9.14 0.05
N CYS A 74 2.46 7.99 -0.59
CA CYS A 74 2.81 6.76 0.12
C CYS A 74 4.06 7.01 0.98
N THR A 75 3.93 6.78 2.28
CA THR A 75 4.97 7.00 3.30
C THR A 75 5.84 5.76 3.56
N GLY A 76 5.39 4.60 3.09
CA GLY A 76 6.16 3.37 3.05
C GLY A 76 5.28 2.17 2.69
N TYR A 77 5.83 0.97 2.79
CA TYR A 77 5.10 -0.27 2.49
C TYR A 77 5.53 -1.37 3.47
N VAL A 78 4.66 -2.37 3.62
CA VAL A 78 4.92 -3.59 4.39
C VAL A 78 4.65 -4.80 3.52
N ILE A 79 5.56 -5.76 3.57
CA ILE A 79 5.40 -7.07 2.94
C ILE A 79 5.02 -8.07 4.04
N SER A 80 4.00 -8.88 3.80
CA SER A 80 3.62 -9.99 4.67
C SER A 80 3.73 -11.29 3.89
N ASP A 81 4.82 -12.03 4.12
CA ASP A 81 5.02 -13.35 3.49
C ASP A 81 3.97 -14.37 3.95
N LEU A 82 3.46 -14.23 5.17
CA LEU A 82 2.43 -15.12 5.72
C LEU A 82 1.07 -14.95 5.02
N LEU A 83 0.71 -13.71 4.69
CA LEU A 83 -0.55 -13.38 4.01
C LEU A 83 -0.39 -13.26 2.50
N GLU A 84 0.84 -13.39 2.00
CA GLU A 84 1.21 -13.21 0.60
C GLU A 84 0.71 -11.88 0.01
N GLU A 85 0.88 -10.79 0.75
CA GLU A 85 0.38 -9.47 0.36
C GLU A 85 1.42 -8.36 0.60
N VAL A 86 1.19 -7.23 -0.07
CA VAL A 86 1.90 -5.97 0.12
C VAL A 86 0.92 -4.87 0.45
N THR A 87 1.14 -4.21 1.58
CA THR A 87 0.34 -3.06 2.02
C THR A 87 1.15 -1.78 1.89
N PHE A 88 0.75 -0.91 0.97
CA PHE A 88 1.26 0.46 0.84
C PHE A 88 0.55 1.36 1.84
N VAL A 89 1.27 2.27 2.48
CA VAL A 89 0.75 3.06 3.61
C VAL A 89 1.04 4.53 3.41
N SER A 90 0.02 5.38 3.54
CA SER A 90 0.17 6.82 3.66
C SER A 90 -0.32 7.29 5.02
N GLU A 91 0.39 8.28 5.57
CA GLU A 91 0.01 8.91 6.83
C GLU A 91 -0.04 10.42 6.67
N PHE A 92 -1.11 11.02 7.19
CA PHE A 92 -1.25 12.46 7.27
C PHE A 92 -2.06 12.86 8.49
N GLN A 93 -1.49 13.71 9.36
CA GLN A 93 -2.17 14.31 10.52
C GLN A 93 -2.88 13.29 11.43
N GLY A 94 -2.21 12.18 11.76
CA GLY A 94 -2.76 11.14 12.63
C GLY A 94 -3.82 10.26 11.95
N LYS A 95 -3.97 10.36 10.63
CA LYS A 95 -4.79 9.49 9.81
C LYS A 95 -3.93 8.61 8.93
N VAL A 96 -4.30 7.35 8.82
CA VAL A 96 -3.62 6.33 8.02
C VAL A 96 -4.54 5.88 6.89
N SER A 97 -3.97 5.72 5.71
CA SER A 97 -4.62 4.99 4.62
C SER A 97 -3.70 3.87 4.19
N GLY A 98 -4.26 2.72 3.83
CA GLY A 98 -3.50 1.61 3.29
C GLY A 98 -4.16 0.99 2.09
N LEU A 99 -3.33 0.69 1.10
CA LEU A 99 -3.69 0.01 -0.13
C LEU A 99 -2.98 -1.33 -0.15
N THR A 100 -3.75 -2.40 0.02
CA THR A 100 -3.25 -3.77 0.11
C THR A 100 -3.45 -4.48 -1.21
N ILE A 101 -2.41 -5.16 -1.69
CA ILE A 101 -2.41 -6.00 -2.89
C ILE A 101 -2.01 -7.41 -2.47
N GLU A 102 -2.85 -8.39 -2.78
CA GLU A 102 -2.56 -9.79 -2.54
C GLU A 102 -1.96 -10.42 -3.81
N LYS A 103 -1.05 -11.38 -3.63
CA LYS A 103 -0.48 -12.20 -4.71
C LYS A 103 -1.55 -12.84 -5.60
N GLU A 104 -2.68 -13.23 -5.02
CA GLU A 104 -3.80 -13.86 -5.72
C GLU A 104 -4.71 -12.87 -6.47
N GLY A 105 -4.34 -11.58 -6.55
CA GLY A 105 -5.07 -10.54 -7.27
C GLY A 105 -6.19 -9.87 -6.47
N GLY A 106 -6.21 -10.05 -5.14
CA GLY A 106 -7.02 -9.28 -4.21
C GLY A 106 -6.49 -7.85 -4.07
N CYS A 107 -7.39 -6.89 -3.88
CA CYS A 107 -7.02 -5.50 -3.64
C CYS A 107 -8.04 -4.81 -2.75
N SER A 108 -7.55 -4.13 -1.70
CA SER A 108 -8.37 -3.41 -0.73
C SER A 108 -7.77 -2.04 -0.43
N LEU A 109 -8.63 -1.03 -0.27
CA LEU A 109 -8.25 0.32 0.17
C LEU A 109 -8.97 0.65 1.47
N TYR A 110 -8.20 0.92 2.52
CA TYR A 110 -8.67 1.51 3.76
C TYR A 110 -8.21 2.96 3.80
N ALA A 111 -9.12 3.90 4.02
CA ALA A 111 -8.82 5.32 3.94
C ALA A 111 -9.23 6.05 5.22
N ASN A 112 -8.44 7.06 5.59
CA ASN A 112 -8.74 7.97 6.70
C ASN A 112 -8.97 7.26 8.06
N VAL A 113 -8.27 6.15 8.28
CA VAL A 113 -8.32 5.36 9.51
C VAL A 113 -7.63 6.14 10.63
N ASP A 114 -8.23 6.19 11.82
CA ASP A 114 -7.59 6.85 12.95
C ASP A 114 -6.37 6.06 13.41
N ARG A 115 -5.19 6.68 13.47
CA ARG A 115 -3.97 5.98 13.90
C ARG A 115 -4.12 5.35 15.28
N LYS A 116 -4.94 5.93 16.16
CA LYS A 116 -5.13 5.44 17.54
C LYS A 116 -5.85 4.10 17.63
N ILE A 117 -6.55 3.67 16.58
CA ILE A 117 -7.25 2.37 16.59
C ILE A 117 -6.39 1.23 16.04
N LEU A 118 -5.14 1.51 15.65
CA LEU A 118 -4.18 0.50 15.18
C LEU A 118 -3.41 -0.15 16.33
N SER A 119 -3.15 0.58 17.42
CA SER A 119 -2.27 0.18 18.53
C SER A 119 -3.02 -0.28 19.79
N GLY A 120 -4.20 -0.90 19.62
CA GLY A 120 -5.13 -1.19 20.71
C GLY A 120 -5.66 -2.62 20.78
N ASP A 121 -6.42 -2.92 21.83
CA ASP A 121 -7.16 -4.16 21.98
C ASP A 121 -8.31 -4.21 20.96
N PHE A 122 -8.07 -4.88 19.82
CA PHE A 122 -9.03 -4.98 18.71
C PHE A 122 -10.37 -5.62 19.12
N THR A 123 -10.42 -6.36 20.23
CA THR A 123 -11.66 -6.98 20.73
C THR A 123 -12.67 -5.97 21.27
N ARG A 124 -12.22 -4.72 21.52
CA ARG A 124 -13.07 -3.61 21.97
C ARG A 124 -13.60 -2.76 20.82
N LEU A 125 -13.16 -3.02 19.60
CA LEU A 125 -13.63 -2.33 18.41
C LEU A 125 -14.96 -2.93 17.96
N GLY A 126 -15.84 -2.08 17.40
CA GLY A 126 -16.99 -2.56 16.66
C GLY A 126 -16.51 -3.41 15.47
N PRO A 127 -17.22 -4.51 15.11
CA PRO A 127 -16.87 -5.34 13.97
C PRO A 127 -16.67 -4.54 12.66
N GLU A 128 -17.37 -3.43 12.52
CA GLU A 128 -17.36 -2.54 11.36
C GLU A 128 -16.02 -1.82 11.14
N VAL A 129 -15.25 -1.58 12.20
CA VAL A 129 -13.94 -0.89 12.14
C VAL A 129 -12.76 -1.83 12.39
N MET A 130 -13.04 -3.03 12.89
CA MET A 130 -12.04 -4.04 13.24
C MET A 130 -11.18 -4.46 12.02
N LEU A 131 -11.80 -4.62 10.84
CA LEU A 131 -11.08 -5.10 9.65
C LEU A 131 -9.97 -4.13 9.21
N SER A 132 -10.26 -2.83 9.15
CA SER A 132 -9.25 -1.83 8.81
C SER A 132 -8.13 -1.75 9.84
N SER A 133 -8.47 -1.96 11.13
CA SER A 133 -7.46 -1.97 12.18
C SER A 133 -6.51 -3.16 12.06
N ILE A 134 -7.05 -4.36 11.79
CA ILE A 134 -6.24 -5.57 11.62
C ILE A 134 -5.37 -5.49 10.37
N ALA A 135 -5.96 -5.08 9.23
CA ALA A 135 -5.22 -4.98 7.98
C ALA A 135 -4.05 -3.99 8.07
N LEU A 136 -4.24 -2.88 8.78
CA LEU A 136 -3.22 -1.84 8.92
C LEU A 136 -2.31 -2.00 10.13
N SER A 137 -2.57 -2.94 11.06
CA SER A 137 -1.70 -3.14 12.23
C SER A 137 -0.33 -3.66 11.84
N LEU A 138 -0.20 -4.35 10.69
CA LEU A 138 1.09 -4.76 10.13
C LEU A 138 2.02 -3.56 9.83
N ALA A 139 1.44 -2.37 9.63
CA ALA A 139 2.16 -1.14 9.39
C ALA A 139 2.58 -0.40 10.67
N GLU A 140 2.22 -0.87 11.86
CA GLU A 140 2.46 -0.14 13.11
C GLU A 140 3.96 0.13 13.36
N ASP A 141 4.82 -0.86 13.12
CA ASP A 141 6.28 -0.71 13.26
C ASP A 141 6.84 0.33 12.28
N LEU A 142 6.32 0.34 11.05
CA LEU A 142 6.71 1.32 10.02
C LEU A 142 6.28 2.73 10.44
N LEU A 143 5.05 2.87 10.94
CA LEU A 143 4.47 4.13 11.39
C LEU A 143 5.18 4.67 12.63
N SER A 144 5.58 3.81 13.56
CA SER A 144 6.30 4.18 14.80
C SER A 144 7.72 4.67 14.50
N LYS A 145 8.42 4.06 13.54
CA LYS A 145 9.74 4.52 13.08
C LYS A 145 9.70 5.89 12.41
N ASN A 146 8.56 6.26 11.83
CA ASN A 146 8.38 7.55 11.17
C ASN A 146 8.22 8.71 12.16
N GLU A 147 7.72 8.48 13.37
CA GLU A 147 7.58 9.50 14.43
C GLU A 147 8.93 9.88 15.07
N ASN A 148 9.85 8.93 15.22
CA ASN A 148 11.17 9.17 15.84
C ASN A 148 12.19 9.88 14.92
N LYS A 149 11.78 10.31 13.73
CA LYS A 149 12.62 10.98 12.72
C LYS A 149 12.20 12.44 12.45
N ASP A 150 11.18 12.92 13.16
CA ASP A 150 10.74 14.31 13.16
C ASP A 150 11.27 15.03 14.43
#